data_AF-A0AAE0EC77-F1
#
_entry.id   AF-A0AAE0EC77-F1
#
_cell.length_a   1.000
_cell.length_b   1.000
_cell.length_c   1.000
_cell.angle_alpha   90.00
_cell.angle_beta   90.00
_cell.angle_gamma   90.00
#
_symmetry.space_group_name_H-M   'P 1'
#
loop_
_entity.id
_entity.type
_entity.pdbx_description
1 polymer ?
#
loop_
_entity_poly.entity_id
_entity_poly.type
_entity_poly.pdbx_seq_one_letter_code
_entity_poly.pdbx_strand_id
1 'polypeptide(L)'
;MEDVLTEIPPPSRFFQEDLNNFAPPSPPLPSPFLLFSNPKPDVPLRPSLLIIALSSPSLFIFNHISSKTLTGSLILPEIPFSGNSIEPSLGDKSCNIYTVNDADDKILFVSVQCPVSAERSHIVAKLLIGEQIIPERVLILDSVKKLNFRGKLSPDEIYAFKLETSSERNGEFTLLKDVDYYPSGSMIDGLAAALLCRCQLKNIKGTLCVSWPEYGGSVVSLVKSLLHRNVLPRLDLSIDGDKYSRFSQIKSQPFDSELYT
;
A
#
# COMPACT_ATOMS: atom_id res chain seq x y z
N MET A 1 -2.35 -29.84 64.52
CA MET A 1 -3.42 -28.94 64.06
C MET A 1 -3.11 -28.66 62.61
N GLU A 2 -4.08 -28.94 61.75
CA GLU A 2 -3.98 -29.13 60.29
C GLU A 2 -3.32 -27.94 59.60
N ASP A 3 -2.22 -28.16 58.87
CA ASP A 3 -1.84 -27.25 57.79
C ASP A 3 -2.24 -27.89 56.47
N VAL A 4 -3.27 -27.24 55.93
CA VAL A 4 -4.09 -27.56 54.78
C VAL A 4 -3.21 -27.94 53.58
N LEU A 5 -3.53 -29.09 52.97
CA LEU A 5 -3.27 -29.35 51.57
C LEU A 5 -3.75 -28.14 50.76
N THR A 6 -2.87 -27.19 50.51
CA THR A 6 -3.14 -26.17 49.50
C THR A 6 -3.11 -26.94 48.19
N GLU A 7 -4.29 -27.28 47.67
CA GLU A 7 -4.51 -27.90 46.35
C GLU A 7 -4.02 -27.03 45.19
N ILE A 8 -3.27 -25.96 45.48
CA ILE A 8 -2.74 -25.05 44.50
C ILE A 8 -1.44 -25.66 44.01
N PRO A 9 -1.37 -26.13 42.74
CA PRO A 9 -0.13 -26.65 42.19
C PRO A 9 0.98 -25.59 42.28
N PRO A 10 2.25 -25.98 42.45
CA PRO A 10 3.35 -25.04 42.49
C PRO A 10 3.35 -24.18 41.21
N PRO A 11 3.74 -22.90 41.29
CA PRO A 11 3.75 -22.02 40.13
C PRO A 11 4.59 -22.64 39.00
N SER A 12 4.06 -22.59 37.78
CA SER A 12 4.74 -23.11 36.59
C SER A 12 6.15 -22.55 36.51
N ARG A 13 7.14 -23.44 36.32
CA ARG A 13 8.53 -23.04 36.03
C ARG A 13 8.71 -22.50 34.62
N PHE A 14 7.76 -22.78 33.74
CA PHE A 14 7.74 -22.26 32.38
C PHE A 14 7.05 -20.91 32.37
N PHE A 15 7.72 -19.93 31.77
CA PHE A 15 7.07 -18.69 31.40
C PHE A 15 6.04 -18.96 30.30
N GLN A 16 5.04 -18.09 30.16
CA GLN A 16 4.01 -18.25 29.12
C GLN A 16 4.62 -18.38 27.71
N GLU A 17 5.74 -17.69 27.47
CA GLU A 17 6.53 -17.76 26.25
C GLU A 17 7.16 -19.14 26.03
N ASP A 18 7.64 -19.80 27.08
CA ASP A 18 8.18 -21.16 27.00
C ASP A 18 7.08 -22.18 26.68
N LEU A 19 5.88 -21.97 27.23
CA LEU A 19 4.71 -22.80 26.95
C LEU A 19 4.24 -22.68 25.50
N ASN A 20 4.44 -21.52 24.87
CA ASN A 20 4.09 -21.30 23.46
C ASN A 20 4.93 -22.19 22.51
N ASN A 21 6.14 -22.62 22.90
CA ASN A 21 6.94 -23.56 22.11
C ASN A 21 6.29 -24.96 22.01
N PHE A 22 5.42 -25.30 22.97
CA PHE A 22 4.67 -26.56 22.98
C PHE A 22 3.26 -26.41 22.38
N ALA A 23 2.85 -25.19 22.05
CA ALA A 23 1.60 -24.97 21.36
C ALA A 23 1.71 -25.49 19.91
N PRO A 24 0.67 -26.17 19.39
CA PRO A 24 0.64 -26.51 17.97
C PRO A 24 0.73 -25.22 17.14
N PRO A 25 1.37 -25.24 15.97
CA PRO A 25 1.43 -24.08 15.10
C PRO A 25 0.01 -23.59 14.80
N SER A 26 -0.17 -22.28 14.77
CA SER A 26 -1.45 -21.68 14.42
C SER A 26 -1.89 -22.18 13.03
N PRO A 27 -3.20 -22.38 12.81
CA PRO A 27 -3.69 -22.80 11.52
C PRO A 27 -3.28 -21.77 10.45
N PRO A 28 -2.93 -22.21 9.24
CA PRO A 28 -2.52 -21.30 8.18
C PRO A 28 -3.66 -20.34 7.85
N LEU A 29 -3.31 -19.06 7.68
CA LEU A 29 -4.28 -18.05 7.28
C LEU A 29 -4.85 -18.36 5.89
N PRO A 30 -6.15 -18.08 5.65
CA PRO A 30 -6.73 -18.29 4.33
C PRO A 30 -6.02 -17.42 3.28
N SER A 31 -5.97 -17.90 2.04
CA SER A 31 -5.29 -17.17 0.96
C SER A 31 -6.09 -15.92 0.55
N PRO A 32 -5.41 -14.81 0.23
CA PRO A 32 -6.08 -13.65 -0.34
C PRO A 32 -6.55 -13.97 -1.76
N PHE A 33 -7.57 -13.24 -2.23
CA PHE A 33 -8.12 -13.46 -3.56
C PHE A 33 -8.70 -12.16 -4.15
N LEU A 34 -8.76 -12.11 -5.48
CA LEU A 34 -9.38 -11.02 -6.22
C LEU A 34 -10.86 -11.32 -6.47
N LEU A 35 -11.70 -10.33 -6.22
CA LEU A 35 -13.13 -10.35 -6.52
C LEU A 35 -13.43 -9.24 -7.54
N PHE A 36 -13.80 -9.60 -8.76
CA PHE A 36 -14.18 -8.63 -9.79
C PHE A 36 -15.70 -8.40 -9.80
N SER A 37 -16.10 -7.17 -10.13
CA SER A 37 -17.47 -6.76 -10.34
C SER A 37 -18.09 -7.54 -11.52
N ASN A 38 -19.39 -7.79 -11.48
CA ASN A 38 -20.07 -8.50 -12.56
C ASN A 38 -20.26 -7.58 -13.79
N PRO A 39 -20.00 -8.08 -15.02
CA PRO A 39 -19.56 -9.44 -15.33
C PRO A 39 -18.07 -9.65 -15.02
N LYS A 40 -17.76 -10.78 -14.37
CA LYS A 40 -16.38 -11.21 -14.14
C LYS A 40 -15.66 -11.27 -15.48
N PRO A 41 -14.45 -10.69 -15.61
CA PRO A 41 -13.73 -10.74 -16.87
C PRO A 41 -13.32 -12.18 -17.18
N ASP A 42 -13.67 -12.65 -18.39
CA ASP A 42 -13.30 -13.98 -18.90
C ASP A 42 -11.80 -14.10 -19.20
N VAL A 43 -11.13 -12.96 -19.35
CA VAL A 43 -9.71 -12.84 -19.73
C VAL A 43 -8.99 -11.95 -18.70
N PRO A 44 -7.72 -12.24 -18.37
CA PRO A 44 -6.93 -11.36 -17.50
C PRO A 44 -6.91 -9.92 -17.99
N LEU A 45 -7.00 -8.97 -17.05
CA LEU A 45 -6.93 -7.54 -17.34
C LEU A 45 -5.51 -7.19 -17.79
N ARG A 46 -5.38 -6.48 -18.92
CA ARG A 46 -4.10 -6.05 -19.48
C ARG A 46 -4.05 -4.54 -19.61
N PRO A 47 -3.85 -3.79 -18.51
CA PRO A 47 -3.72 -2.35 -18.57
C PRO A 47 -2.36 -1.94 -19.17
N SER A 48 -2.32 -0.81 -19.88
CA SER A 48 -1.05 -0.19 -20.29
C SER A 48 -0.29 0.34 -19.07
N LEU A 49 -1.02 0.83 -18.08
CA LEU A 49 -0.48 1.31 -16.81
C LEU A 49 -1.33 0.85 -15.61
N LEU A 50 -0.67 0.25 -14.62
CA LEU A 50 -1.23 -0.08 -13.31
C LEU A 50 -0.64 0.85 -12.25
N ILE A 51 -1.48 1.64 -11.59
CA ILE A 51 -1.07 2.54 -10.51
C ILE A 51 -1.54 1.96 -9.18
N ILE A 52 -0.62 1.73 -8.25
CA ILE A 52 -0.90 1.17 -6.93
C ILE A 52 -0.63 2.24 -5.89
N ALA A 53 -1.68 2.74 -5.26
CA ALA A 53 -1.64 3.73 -4.21
C ALA A 53 -1.62 3.04 -2.84
N LEU A 54 -0.53 3.25 -2.10
CA LEU A 54 -0.30 2.75 -0.75
C LEU A 54 -0.24 3.90 0.26
N SER A 55 0.32 5.03 -0.14
CA SER A 55 0.50 6.18 0.74
C SER A 55 -0.78 6.98 0.99
N SER A 56 -0.89 7.57 2.18
CA SER A 56 -2.01 8.47 2.52
C SER A 56 -2.25 9.59 1.48
N PRO A 57 -1.21 10.30 0.97
CA PRO A 57 -1.39 11.32 -0.06
C PRO A 57 -1.93 10.75 -1.38
N SER A 58 -1.42 9.60 -1.83
CA SER A 58 -1.87 8.99 -3.08
C SER A 58 -3.30 8.49 -2.97
N LEU A 59 -3.65 7.79 -1.89
CA LEU A 59 -5.01 7.33 -1.61
C LEU A 59 -6.01 8.51 -1.59
N PHE A 60 -5.64 9.63 -0.98
CA PHE A 60 -6.45 10.84 -0.98
C PHE A 60 -6.68 11.38 -2.40
N ILE A 61 -5.63 11.43 -3.22
CA ILE A 61 -5.73 11.90 -4.61
C ILE A 61 -6.69 11.01 -5.42
N PHE A 62 -6.51 9.69 -5.38
CA PHE A 62 -7.34 8.78 -6.18
C PHE A 62 -8.79 8.70 -5.71
N ASN A 63 -9.03 8.91 -4.41
CA ASN A 63 -10.41 8.98 -3.91
C ASN A 63 -11.20 10.16 -4.50
N HIS A 64 -10.55 11.27 -4.83
CA HIS A 64 -11.20 12.45 -5.39
C HIS A 64 -11.35 12.46 -6.91
N ILE A 65 -10.83 11.45 -7.61
CA ILE A 65 -11.05 11.30 -9.05
C ILE A 65 -12.51 10.89 -9.30
N SER A 66 -13.23 11.67 -10.09
CA SER A 66 -14.65 11.43 -10.43
C SER A 66 -14.84 10.40 -11.54
N SER A 67 -13.90 10.27 -12.48
CA SER A 67 -13.99 9.41 -13.67
C SER A 67 -13.50 7.96 -13.45
N LYS A 68 -13.71 7.41 -12.25
CA LYS A 68 -13.31 6.04 -11.91
C LYS A 68 -14.52 5.11 -11.76
N THR A 69 -14.39 3.88 -12.23
CA THR A 69 -15.40 2.82 -12.10
C THR A 69 -14.81 1.65 -11.32
N LEU A 70 -15.54 1.12 -10.33
CA LEU A 70 -15.07 0.02 -9.50
C LEU A 70 -15.09 -1.31 -10.28
N THR A 71 -13.91 -1.83 -10.59
CA THR A 71 -13.72 -3.07 -11.36
C THR A 71 -13.67 -4.29 -10.44
N GLY A 72 -13.19 -4.14 -9.22
CA GLY A 72 -13.07 -5.24 -8.28
C GLY A 72 -12.40 -4.82 -6.97
N SER A 73 -12.10 -5.81 -6.14
CA SER A 73 -11.44 -5.63 -4.85
C SER A 73 -10.56 -6.85 -4.53
N LEU A 74 -9.45 -6.63 -3.85
CA LEU A 74 -8.64 -7.67 -3.24
C LEU A 74 -9.14 -7.91 -1.82
N ILE A 75 -9.54 -9.14 -1.55
CA ILE A 75 -10.01 -9.55 -0.24
C ILE A 75 -8.87 -10.21 0.53
N LEU A 76 -8.57 -9.65 1.71
CA LEU A 76 -7.70 -10.23 2.72
C LEU A 76 -8.57 -10.79 3.84
N PRO A 77 -8.73 -12.12 3.93
CA PRO A 77 -9.63 -12.77 4.89
C PRO A 77 -9.39 -12.39 6.36
N GLU A 78 -8.17 -12.01 6.70
CA GLU A 78 -7.75 -11.60 8.03
C GLU A 78 -8.19 -10.17 8.42
N ILE A 79 -8.64 -9.36 7.46
CA ILE A 79 -9.02 -7.96 7.69
C ILE A 79 -10.53 -7.88 7.87
N PRO A 80 -11.02 -7.39 9.03
CA PRO A 80 -12.45 -7.28 9.26
C PRO A 80 -13.05 -6.16 8.41
N PHE A 81 -14.25 -6.42 7.87
CA PHE A 81 -15.05 -5.40 7.16
C PHE A 81 -15.83 -4.48 8.11
N SER A 82 -15.75 -4.71 9.43
CA SER A 82 -16.45 -3.89 10.41
C SER A 82 -15.95 -2.44 10.36
N GLY A 83 -16.90 -1.50 10.29
CA GLY A 83 -16.61 -0.07 10.18
C GLY A 83 -16.36 0.43 8.75
N ASN A 84 -16.42 -0.44 7.74
CA ASN A 84 -16.38 -0.01 6.34
C ASN A 84 -17.75 0.54 5.90
N SER A 85 -17.71 1.55 5.03
CA SER A 85 -18.89 2.12 4.40
C SER A 85 -19.41 1.23 3.26
N ILE A 86 -20.68 1.42 2.88
CA ILE A 86 -21.28 0.71 1.73
C ILE A 86 -20.63 1.20 0.43
N GLU A 87 -20.42 2.51 0.33
CA GLU A 87 -19.66 3.12 -0.75
C GLU A 87 -18.20 3.31 -0.31
N PRO A 88 -17.23 3.09 -1.21
CA PRO A 88 -15.82 3.13 -0.85
C PRO A 88 -15.42 4.52 -0.34
N SER A 89 -14.90 4.55 0.89
CA SER A 89 -14.49 5.75 1.59
C SER A 89 -12.98 5.74 1.89
N LEU A 90 -12.43 6.90 2.28
CA LEU A 90 -11.01 7.01 2.67
C LEU A 90 -10.65 6.30 3.99
N GLY A 91 -11.65 6.02 4.82
CA GLY A 91 -11.47 5.35 6.11
C GLY A 91 -11.63 3.83 6.05
N ASP A 92 -12.11 3.30 4.92
CA ASP A 92 -12.40 1.87 4.80
C ASP A 92 -11.11 1.06 4.75
N LYS A 93 -11.10 -0.08 5.43
CA LYS A 93 -10.00 -1.05 5.36
C LYS A 93 -10.19 -1.95 4.15
N SER A 94 -10.15 -1.37 2.96
CA SER A 94 -10.40 -2.07 1.71
C SER A 94 -9.23 -1.98 0.73
N CYS A 95 -9.19 -2.87 -0.25
CA CYS A 95 -8.21 -2.84 -1.34
C CYS A 95 -8.93 -2.87 -2.67
N ASN A 96 -9.33 -1.70 -3.17
CA ASN A 96 -10.23 -1.59 -4.32
C ASN A 96 -9.48 -1.34 -5.62
N ILE A 97 -9.99 -1.91 -6.70
CA ILE A 97 -9.44 -1.84 -8.05
C ILE A 97 -10.43 -1.06 -8.92
N TYR A 98 -9.95 0.02 -9.50
CA TYR A 98 -10.73 0.91 -10.34
C TYR A 98 -10.15 0.99 -11.76
N THR A 99 -11.03 1.03 -12.74
CA THR A 99 -10.72 1.46 -14.11
C THR A 99 -10.99 2.96 -14.21
N VAL A 100 -10.09 3.69 -14.87
CA VAL A 100 -10.38 5.08 -15.28
C VAL A 100 -10.70 5.08 -16.76
N ASN A 101 -11.79 5.75 -17.11
CA ASN A 101 -12.19 5.93 -18.49
C ASN A 101 -11.33 7.04 -19.11
N ASP A 102 -10.14 6.68 -19.58
CA ASP A 102 -9.38 7.51 -20.53
C ASP A 102 -9.59 6.94 -21.94
N ALA A 103 -9.68 7.83 -22.94
CA ALA A 103 -10.22 7.51 -24.26
C ALA A 103 -9.36 6.54 -25.09
N ASP A 104 -8.07 6.35 -24.73
CA ASP A 104 -7.12 5.55 -25.52
C ASP A 104 -6.33 4.50 -24.69
N ASP A 105 -6.14 4.73 -23.38
CA ASP A 105 -5.30 3.91 -22.51
C ASP A 105 -6.11 3.22 -21.40
N LYS A 106 -5.99 1.89 -21.29
CA LYS A 106 -6.59 1.14 -20.18
C LYS A 106 -5.73 1.30 -18.93
N ILE A 107 -6.02 2.33 -18.14
CA ILE A 107 -5.34 2.58 -16.87
C ILE A 107 -6.13 1.96 -15.71
N LEU A 108 -5.44 1.16 -14.90
CA LEU A 108 -5.98 0.56 -13.68
C LEU A 108 -5.36 1.22 -12.45
N PHE A 109 -6.20 1.48 -11.46
CA PHE A 109 -5.82 2.02 -10.15
C PHE A 109 -6.15 1.03 -9.06
N VAL A 110 -5.21 0.76 -8.17
CA VAL A 110 -5.40 -0.07 -6.99
C VAL A 110 -5.20 0.82 -5.77
N SER A 111 -6.26 0.99 -4.99
CA SER A 111 -6.26 1.74 -3.74
C SER A 111 -6.14 0.76 -2.58
N VAL A 112 -4.95 0.65 -1.98
CA VAL A 112 -4.70 -0.25 -0.84
C VAL A 112 -4.83 0.55 0.45
N GLN A 113 -6.00 0.50 1.09
CA GLN A 113 -6.28 1.21 2.34
C GLN A 113 -6.21 0.29 3.57
N CYS A 114 -6.13 -1.02 3.33
CA CYS A 114 -6.02 -2.02 4.37
C CYS A 114 -4.55 -2.31 4.72
N PRO A 115 -4.24 -2.58 6.00
CA PRO A 115 -2.87 -2.90 6.40
C PRO A 115 -2.50 -4.30 5.89
N VAL A 116 -1.51 -4.37 4.99
CA VAL A 116 -0.94 -5.64 4.51
C VAL A 116 0.33 -5.93 5.29
N SER A 117 0.34 -7.05 6.03
CA SER A 117 1.51 -7.45 6.80
C SER A 117 2.68 -7.85 5.89
N ALA A 118 3.90 -7.83 6.44
CA ALA A 118 5.09 -8.18 5.67
C ALA A 118 5.04 -9.63 5.17
N GLU A 119 4.50 -10.55 5.97
CA GLU A 119 4.36 -11.98 5.63
C GLU A 119 3.41 -12.20 4.44
N ARG A 120 2.41 -11.31 4.29
CA ARG A 120 1.38 -11.40 3.26
C ARG A 120 1.71 -10.64 1.99
N SER A 121 2.65 -9.70 2.08
CA SER A 121 3.04 -8.79 1.00
C SER A 121 3.42 -9.51 -0.29
N HIS A 122 4.13 -10.64 -0.20
CA HIS A 122 4.53 -11.42 -1.38
C HIS A 122 3.33 -12.01 -2.14
N ILE A 123 2.38 -12.61 -1.42
CA ILE A 123 1.20 -13.25 -2.03
C ILE A 123 0.28 -12.18 -2.61
N VAL A 124 0.09 -11.06 -1.91
CA VAL A 124 -0.68 -9.92 -2.42
C VAL A 124 -0.05 -9.35 -3.69
N ALA A 125 1.27 -9.13 -3.71
CA ALA A 125 1.96 -8.65 -4.90
C ALA A 125 1.82 -9.62 -6.09
N LYS A 126 1.82 -10.94 -5.82
CA LYS A 126 1.61 -11.98 -6.84
C LYS A 126 0.20 -11.91 -7.45
N LEU A 127 -0.82 -11.67 -6.62
CA LEU A 127 -2.22 -11.55 -7.06
C LEU A 127 -2.45 -10.28 -7.89
N LEU A 128 -1.92 -9.14 -7.41
CA LEU A 128 -2.05 -7.86 -8.09
C LEU A 128 -1.23 -7.79 -9.39
N ILE A 129 -0.14 -8.56 -9.49
CA ILE A 129 0.77 -8.52 -10.64
C ILE A 129 1.12 -9.94 -11.14
N GLY A 130 0.54 -10.27 -12.29
CA GLY A 130 0.94 -11.39 -13.14
C GLY A 130 0.02 -12.61 -13.13
N GLU A 131 -1.08 -12.62 -12.37
CA GLU A 131 -2.11 -13.66 -12.43
C GLU A 131 -3.33 -13.19 -13.23
N GLN A 132 -4.24 -12.46 -12.60
CA GLN A 132 -5.46 -11.95 -13.26
C GLN A 132 -5.28 -10.54 -13.82
N ILE A 133 -4.21 -9.85 -13.43
CA ILE A 133 -3.85 -8.50 -13.91
C ILE A 133 -2.42 -8.57 -14.44
N ILE A 134 -2.24 -8.27 -15.72
CA ILE A 134 -0.95 -8.36 -16.42
C ILE A 134 -0.68 -6.98 -17.04
N PRO A 135 -0.09 -6.05 -16.26
CA PRO A 135 0.19 -4.70 -16.73
C PRO A 135 1.45 -4.65 -17.61
N GLU A 136 1.47 -3.71 -18.56
CA GLU A 136 2.69 -3.40 -19.32
C GLU A 136 3.68 -2.57 -18.48
N ARG A 137 3.15 -1.63 -17.70
CA ARG A 137 3.92 -0.77 -16.78
C ARG A 137 3.22 -0.61 -15.44
N VAL A 138 3.97 -0.48 -14.36
CA VAL A 138 3.48 -0.33 -12.98
C VAL A 138 4.09 0.90 -12.32
N LEU A 139 3.25 1.73 -11.70
CA LEU A 139 3.65 2.80 -10.79
C LEU A 139 3.15 2.48 -9.39
N ILE A 140 4.03 2.47 -8.41
CA ILE A 140 3.72 2.25 -6.99
C ILE A 140 3.96 3.57 -6.27
N LEU A 141 2.98 4.02 -5.48
CA LEU A 141 3.03 5.27 -4.73
C LEU A 141 2.99 4.95 -3.24
N ASP A 142 4.11 5.15 -2.57
CA ASP A 142 4.25 4.89 -1.13
C ASP A 142 4.85 6.11 -0.41
N SER A 143 4.95 6.05 0.91
CA SER A 143 5.58 7.07 1.74
C SER A 143 6.87 6.55 2.36
N VAL A 144 7.84 7.43 2.57
CA VAL A 144 9.07 7.07 3.27
C VAL A 144 8.77 6.87 4.75
N LYS A 145 9.14 5.71 5.29
CA LYS A 145 9.13 5.48 6.75
C LYS A 145 10.40 6.03 7.36
N LYS A 146 10.27 6.87 8.38
CA LYS A 146 11.42 7.50 9.08
C LYS A 146 12.47 6.50 9.56
N LEU A 147 12.03 5.34 10.03
CA LEU A 147 12.89 4.27 10.56
C LEU A 147 13.77 3.62 9.47
N ASN A 148 13.34 3.65 8.21
CA ASN A 148 14.00 2.96 7.10
C ASN A 148 14.86 3.89 6.24
N PHE A 149 14.87 5.19 6.54
CA PHE A 149 15.64 6.18 5.79
C PHE A 149 16.95 6.52 6.49
N ARG A 150 18.06 6.32 5.78
CA ARG A 150 19.39 6.65 6.27
C ARG A 150 19.73 8.10 5.91
N GLY A 151 19.49 9.00 6.84
CA GLY A 151 19.76 10.43 6.68
C GLY A 151 18.89 11.27 7.61
N LYS A 152 18.91 12.59 7.39
CA LYS A 152 18.03 13.51 8.12
C LYS A 152 16.80 13.79 7.25
N LEU A 153 15.63 13.40 7.74
CA LEU A 153 14.34 13.79 7.17
C LEU A 153 13.68 14.78 8.12
N SER A 154 13.68 16.05 7.73
CA SER A 154 12.90 17.07 8.44
C SER A 154 11.42 16.94 8.07
N PRO A 155 10.47 17.03 9.02
CA PRO A 155 9.05 17.05 8.69
C PRO A 155 8.63 18.29 7.88
N ASP A 156 9.41 19.37 7.94
CA ASP A 156 9.15 20.61 7.21
C ASP A 156 9.62 20.56 5.75
N GLU A 157 10.46 19.58 5.42
CA GLU A 157 10.99 19.39 4.07
C GLU A 157 10.16 18.37 3.31
N ILE A 158 9.97 18.62 2.01
CA ILE A 158 9.13 17.79 1.16
C ILE A 158 10.04 17.15 0.12
N TYR A 159 10.01 15.82 0.07
CA TYR A 159 10.82 15.05 -0.88
C TYR A 159 9.96 14.05 -1.64
N ALA A 160 10.35 13.79 -2.87
CA ALA A 160 9.92 12.62 -3.62
C ALA A 160 11.16 11.94 -4.17
N PHE A 161 11.22 10.63 -4.03
CA PHE A 161 12.29 9.80 -4.56
C PHE A 161 11.71 8.65 -5.37
N LYS A 162 12.52 8.10 -6.26
CA LYS A 162 12.14 6.94 -7.08
C LYS A 162 13.10 5.75 -6.95
N LEU A 163 12.53 4.56 -7.12
CA LEU A 163 13.24 3.32 -7.44
C LEU A 163 12.61 2.70 -8.69
N GLU A 164 13.42 2.12 -9.55
CA GLU A 164 12.97 1.60 -10.85
C GLU A 164 13.47 0.17 -11.05
N THR A 165 12.70 -0.64 -11.77
CA THR A 165 13.18 -1.93 -12.26
C THR A 165 14.21 -1.72 -13.36
N SER A 166 15.06 -2.73 -13.60
CA SER A 166 16.06 -2.65 -14.67
C SER A 166 15.43 -2.42 -16.05
N SER A 167 14.24 -2.99 -16.28
CA SER A 167 13.47 -2.84 -17.53
C SER A 167 12.99 -1.40 -17.74
N GLU A 168 12.58 -0.71 -16.67
CA GLU A 168 12.18 0.71 -16.75
C GLU A 168 13.41 1.62 -16.90
N ARG A 169 14.47 1.36 -16.11
CA ARG A 169 15.70 2.17 -16.11
C ARG A 169 16.43 2.15 -17.46
N ASN A 170 16.44 1.01 -18.14
CA ASN A 170 17.07 0.84 -19.44
C ASN A 170 16.14 1.23 -20.60
N GLY A 171 14.89 1.62 -20.31
CA GLY A 171 13.94 2.05 -21.33
C GLY A 171 14.24 3.46 -21.84
N GLU A 172 13.81 3.74 -23.07
CA GLU A 172 13.93 5.07 -23.70
C GLU A 172 13.06 6.13 -23.00
N PHE A 173 11.95 5.69 -22.40
CA PHE A 173 11.00 6.55 -21.70
C PHE A 173 10.79 6.08 -20.26
N THR A 174 11.39 6.80 -19.30
CA THR A 174 11.14 6.63 -17.87
C THR A 174 9.89 7.39 -17.44
N LEU A 175 9.09 6.79 -16.56
CA LEU A 175 7.81 7.34 -16.13
C LEU A 175 7.95 8.57 -15.22
N LEU A 176 9.02 8.68 -14.41
CA LEU A 176 9.27 9.83 -13.53
C LEU A 176 10.66 10.42 -13.82
N LYS A 177 10.75 11.33 -14.80
CA LYS A 177 12.04 11.91 -15.23
C LYS A 177 12.62 12.91 -14.23
N ASP A 178 11.75 13.71 -13.60
CA ASP A 178 12.15 14.83 -12.74
C ASP A 178 12.24 14.47 -11.24
N VAL A 179 12.32 13.17 -10.91
CA VAL A 179 12.36 12.69 -9.52
C VAL A 179 13.70 12.02 -9.26
N ASP A 180 14.36 12.40 -8.16
CA ASP A 180 15.65 11.86 -7.77
C ASP A 180 15.58 10.40 -7.34
N TYR A 181 16.66 9.64 -7.55
CA TYR A 181 16.72 8.26 -7.06
C TYR A 181 16.76 8.20 -5.54
N TYR A 182 16.12 7.17 -4.99
CA TYR A 182 16.12 6.92 -3.54
C TYR A 182 17.56 6.73 -3.03
N PRO A 183 17.95 7.41 -1.93
CA PRO A 183 19.33 7.47 -1.52
C PRO A 183 19.87 6.10 -1.09
N SER A 184 21.14 5.88 -1.41
CA SER A 184 21.83 4.63 -1.07
C SER A 184 21.94 4.44 0.44
N GLY A 185 21.75 3.20 0.90
CA GLY A 185 21.78 2.86 2.32
C GLY A 185 20.46 3.06 3.06
N SER A 186 19.44 3.63 2.41
CA SER A 186 18.05 3.57 2.86
C SER A 186 17.37 2.29 2.37
N MET A 187 16.35 1.84 3.09
CA MET A 187 15.59 0.64 2.75
C MET A 187 14.12 0.96 2.50
N ILE A 188 13.47 0.08 1.74
CA ILE A 188 12.01 0.05 1.59
C ILE A 188 11.59 -1.39 1.86
N ASP A 189 10.55 -1.56 2.67
CA ASP A 189 10.03 -2.84 3.10
C ASP A 189 8.53 -3.01 2.77
N GLY A 190 7.96 -4.14 3.17
CA GLY A 190 6.53 -4.42 3.06
C GLY A 190 6.03 -4.56 1.62
N LEU A 191 4.78 -4.11 1.41
CA LEU A 191 4.07 -4.33 0.16
C LEU A 191 4.68 -3.59 -1.02
N ALA A 192 5.14 -2.35 -0.84
CA ALA A 192 5.76 -1.57 -1.90
C ALA A 192 7.01 -2.27 -2.47
N ALA A 193 7.87 -2.75 -1.58
CA ALA A 193 9.04 -3.53 -1.96
C ALA A 193 8.65 -4.84 -2.66
N ALA A 194 7.67 -5.58 -2.12
CA ALA A 194 7.20 -6.83 -2.74
C ALA A 194 6.64 -6.63 -4.15
N LEU A 195 5.89 -5.54 -4.38
CA LEU A 195 5.34 -5.17 -5.69
C LEU A 195 6.45 -4.83 -6.70
N LEU A 196 7.45 -4.02 -6.30
CA LEU A 196 8.56 -3.67 -7.17
C LEU A 196 9.43 -4.89 -7.50
N CYS A 197 9.73 -5.73 -6.50
CA CYS A 197 10.40 -7.01 -6.69
C CYS A 197 9.63 -7.92 -7.65
N ARG A 198 8.30 -7.99 -7.52
CA ARG A 198 7.46 -8.77 -8.43
C ARG A 198 7.55 -8.25 -9.88
N CYS A 199 7.56 -6.94 -10.08
CA CYS A 199 7.79 -6.34 -11.39
C CYS A 199 9.14 -6.75 -11.97
N GLN A 200 10.21 -6.65 -11.17
CA GLN A 200 11.57 -7.06 -11.58
C GLN A 200 11.62 -8.53 -11.99
N LEU A 201 11.05 -9.44 -11.18
CA LEU A 201 11.03 -10.88 -11.46
C LEU A 201 10.22 -11.25 -12.71
N LYS A 202 9.20 -10.44 -13.05
CA LYS A 202 8.37 -10.64 -14.24
C LYS A 202 8.83 -9.85 -15.46
N ASN A 203 9.97 -9.16 -15.36
CA ASN A 203 10.47 -8.25 -16.39
C ASN A 203 9.45 -7.17 -16.80
N ILE A 204 8.61 -6.76 -15.86
CA ILE A 204 7.62 -5.68 -16.04
C ILE A 204 8.30 -4.35 -15.69
N LYS A 205 8.01 -3.33 -16.49
CA LYS A 205 8.47 -1.97 -16.25
C LYS A 205 7.81 -1.43 -14.99
N GLY A 206 8.58 -1.23 -13.92
CA GLY A 206 8.07 -0.84 -12.61
C GLY A 206 8.80 0.38 -12.06
N THR A 207 8.05 1.35 -11.57
CA THR A 207 8.57 2.51 -10.83
C THR A 207 7.88 2.58 -9.47
N LEU A 208 8.66 2.71 -8.41
CA LEU A 208 8.20 3.01 -7.06
C LEU A 208 8.58 4.46 -6.73
N CYS A 209 7.59 5.30 -6.50
CA CYS A 209 7.77 6.66 -6.01
C CYS A 209 7.43 6.70 -4.53
N VAL A 210 8.35 7.21 -3.72
CA VAL A 210 8.15 7.42 -2.30
C VAL A 210 8.17 8.89 -1.95
N SER A 211 7.17 9.36 -1.22
CA SER A 211 7.06 10.75 -0.78
C SER A 211 7.33 10.91 0.72
N TRP A 212 7.82 12.08 1.10
CA TRP A 212 8.00 12.51 2.49
C TRP A 212 7.53 13.96 2.67
N PRO A 213 6.93 14.33 3.81
CA PRO A 213 6.48 13.48 4.93
C PRO A 213 5.35 12.52 4.56
N GLU A 214 5.03 11.58 5.47
CA GLU A 214 3.96 10.60 5.26
C GLU A 214 2.56 11.25 5.15
N TYR A 215 2.40 12.42 5.78
CA TYR A 215 1.16 13.20 5.84
C TYR A 215 1.46 14.68 5.56
N GLY A 216 0.47 15.42 5.09
CA GLY A 216 0.55 16.86 4.82
C GLY A 216 0.06 17.28 3.43
N GLY A 217 -0.69 18.40 3.36
CA GLY A 217 -1.26 18.91 2.11
C GLY A 217 -0.23 19.29 1.05
N SER A 218 0.96 19.71 1.49
CA SER A 218 2.07 20.04 0.60
C SER A 218 2.61 18.81 -0.14
N VAL A 219 2.65 17.64 0.52
CA VAL A 219 3.02 16.35 -0.09
C VAL A 219 1.96 15.92 -1.10
N VAL A 220 0.68 16.12 -0.79
CA VAL A 220 -0.42 15.88 -1.74
C VAL A 220 -0.23 16.72 -2.99
N SER A 221 0.10 18.01 -2.85
CA SER A 221 0.38 18.88 -3.98
C SER A 221 1.58 18.40 -4.80
N LEU A 222 2.65 17.95 -4.14
CA LEU A 222 3.82 17.38 -4.81
C LEU A 222 3.45 16.14 -5.63
N VAL A 223 2.84 15.13 -5.00
CA VAL A 223 2.45 13.88 -5.67
C VAL A 223 1.45 14.16 -6.81
N LYS A 224 0.49 15.08 -6.60
CA LYS A 224 -0.45 15.53 -7.63
C LYS A 224 0.28 16.14 -8.82
N SER A 225 1.25 17.03 -8.58
CA SER A 225 2.02 17.67 -9.65
C SER A 225 2.85 16.65 -10.45
N LEU A 226 3.43 15.65 -9.77
CA LEU A 226 4.19 14.57 -10.41
C LEU A 226 3.29 13.69 -11.29
N LEU A 227 2.11 13.33 -10.79
CA LEU A 227 1.11 12.56 -11.54
C LEU A 227 0.62 13.33 -12.75
N HIS A 228 0.24 14.59 -12.59
CA HIS A 228 -0.26 15.41 -13.69
C HIS A 228 0.82 15.65 -14.76
N ARG A 229 2.06 15.94 -14.37
CA ARG A 229 3.13 16.26 -15.34
C ARG A 229 3.60 15.03 -16.12
N ASN A 230 3.69 13.87 -15.48
CA ASN A 230 4.41 12.73 -16.05
C ASN A 230 3.52 11.53 -16.40
N VAL A 231 2.36 11.38 -15.75
CA VAL A 231 1.60 10.11 -15.77
C VAL A 231 0.21 10.28 -16.35
N LEU A 232 -0.55 11.28 -15.88
CA LEU A 232 -1.96 11.51 -16.20
C LEU A 232 -2.22 12.98 -16.57
N PRO A 233 -1.61 13.51 -17.65
CA PRO A 233 -1.75 14.92 -18.02
C PRO A 233 -3.16 15.31 -18.46
N ARG A 234 -4.00 14.34 -18.83
CA ARG A 234 -5.38 14.55 -19.30
C ARG A 234 -6.42 14.45 -18.18
N LEU A 235 -6.04 13.99 -16.99
CA LEU A 235 -6.98 13.75 -15.90
C LEU A 235 -7.13 15.01 -15.04
N ASP A 236 -8.36 15.52 -14.94
CA ASP A 236 -8.66 16.66 -14.07
C ASP A 236 -8.61 16.23 -12.60
N LEU A 237 -7.50 16.54 -11.94
CA LEU A 237 -7.31 16.34 -10.51
C LEU A 237 -7.76 17.61 -9.77
N SER A 238 -9.06 17.91 -9.72
CA SER A 238 -9.59 19.06 -8.97
C SER A 238 -9.63 18.80 -7.45
N ILE A 239 -8.44 18.76 -6.85
CA ILE A 239 -8.25 18.46 -5.43
C ILE A 239 -7.91 19.74 -4.66
N ASP A 240 -8.70 20.00 -3.62
CA ASP A 240 -8.49 21.05 -2.62
C ASP A 240 -7.62 20.54 -1.45
N GLY A 241 -6.48 21.21 -1.22
CA GLY A 241 -5.49 20.81 -0.21
C GLY A 241 -6.00 20.95 1.23
N ASP A 242 -6.96 21.85 1.49
CA ASP A 242 -7.48 22.11 2.83
C ASP A 242 -8.29 20.94 3.39
N LYS A 243 -8.94 20.16 2.50
CA LYS A 243 -9.67 18.94 2.86
C LYS A 243 -8.73 17.84 3.34
N TYR A 244 -7.51 17.78 2.81
CA TYR A 244 -6.53 16.78 3.24
C TYR A 244 -5.98 17.06 4.62
N SER A 245 -5.73 18.33 4.97
CA SER A 245 -5.19 18.71 6.28
C SER A 245 -6.07 18.19 7.44
N ARG A 246 -7.40 18.22 7.28
CA ARG A 246 -8.34 17.65 8.26
C ARG A 246 -8.27 16.11 8.31
N PHE A 247 -8.13 15.46 7.16
CA PHE A 247 -7.99 14.01 7.09
C PHE A 247 -6.66 13.52 7.69
N SER A 248 -5.55 14.24 7.43
CA SER A 248 -4.24 13.91 8.00
C SER A 248 -4.22 14.04 9.51
N GLN A 249 -4.90 15.04 10.09
CA GLN A 249 -4.97 15.21 11.55
C GLN A 249 -5.62 14.01 12.25
N ILE A 250 -6.59 13.35 11.60
CA ILE A 250 -7.29 12.18 12.14
C ILE A 250 -6.37 10.94 12.12
N LYS A 251 -5.53 10.78 11.08
CA LYS A 251 -4.57 9.67 10.99
C LYS A 251 -3.25 9.91 11.73
N SER A 252 -2.88 11.17 11.94
CA SER A 252 -1.63 11.54 12.62
C SER A 252 -1.72 11.51 14.13
N GLN A 253 -2.87 11.13 14.73
CA GLN A 253 -2.92 10.76 16.14
C GLN A 253 -2.23 9.40 16.28
N PRO A 254 -0.99 9.34 16.81
CA PRO A 254 -0.44 8.07 17.19
C PRO A 254 -1.30 7.57 18.35
N PHE A 255 -1.79 6.33 18.28
CA PHE A 255 -1.99 5.57 19.50
C PHE A 255 -0.59 5.36 20.09
N ASP A 256 -0.09 6.39 20.78
CA ASP A 256 1.11 6.35 21.59
C ASP A 256 0.75 5.59 22.87
N SER A 257 0.55 4.29 22.71
CA SER A 257 0.33 3.32 23.78
C SER A 257 1.36 2.20 23.65
N GLU A 258 2.62 2.58 23.54
CA GLU A 258 3.78 1.75 23.93
C GLU A 258 4.37 2.19 25.28
N LEU A 259 3.60 2.93 26.10
CA LEU A 259 3.86 3.00 27.53
C LEU A 259 3.25 1.76 28.17
N TYR A 260 3.98 0.66 28.14
CA TYR A 260 4.04 -0.49 29.07
C TYR A 260 4.56 -1.72 28.32
N THR A 261 5.89 -1.82 28.22
CA THR A 261 6.62 -3.10 28.31
C THR A 261 7.74 -2.93 29.32
#